data_AF-A0A6S6RB97-F1
#
_entry.id   AF-A0A6S6RB97-F1
#
_cell.length_a   1.000
_cell.length_b   1.000
_cell.length_c   1.000
_cell.angle_alpha   90.00
_cell.angle_beta   90.00
_cell.angle_gamma   90.00
#
_symmetry.space_group_name_H-M   'P 1'
#
loop_
_entity.id
_entity.type
_entity.pdbx_description
1 polymer ?
#
loop_
_entity_poly.entity_id
_entity_poly.type
_entity_poly.pdbx_seq_one_letter_code
_entity_poly.pdbx_strand_id
1 'polypeptide(L)'
;MKLKELFSSKSNEFHETTAMLYGKQESIRYYCTNLLWGQKLYKELRFVLVEYNNIQCILVSTDLTLDSAAIIRLYRIDSKSNASFVS
;
A
#
# COMPACT_ATOMS: atom_id res chain seq x y z
N MET A 1 1.07 0.28 17.91
CA MET A 1 0.50 -0.53 16.83
C MET A 1 1.51 -0.59 15.70
N LYS A 2 1.94 -1.78 15.27
CA LYS A 2 2.94 -1.91 14.19
C LYS A 2 2.21 -2.16 12.87
N LEU A 3 2.57 -1.42 11.82
CA LEU A 3 1.97 -1.59 10.48
C LEU A 3 2.09 -3.04 9.96
N LYS A 4 3.18 -3.76 10.29
CA LYS A 4 3.35 -5.16 9.90
C LYS A 4 2.30 -6.10 10.50
N GLU A 5 1.73 -5.78 11.66
CA GLU A 5 0.69 -6.60 12.31
C GLU A 5 -0.66 -6.48 11.58
N LEU A 6 -0.86 -5.43 10.77
CA LEU A 6 -2.08 -5.23 10.00
C LEU A 6 -2.26 -6.28 8.90
N PHE A 7 -1.17 -6.81 8.33
CA PHE A 7 -1.27 -7.91 7.35
C PHE A 7 -1.99 -9.13 7.93
N SER A 8 -1.66 -9.49 9.18
CA SER A 8 -2.28 -10.65 9.84
C SER A 8 -3.61 -10.31 10.49
N SER A 9 -3.70 -9.18 11.20
CA SER A 9 -4.90 -8.80 11.96
C SER A 9 -6.06 -8.32 11.10
N LYS A 10 -5.78 -7.80 9.91
CA LYS A 10 -6.77 -7.29 8.95
C LYS A 10 -6.83 -8.11 7.67
N SER A 11 -6.30 -9.33 7.67
CA SER A 11 -6.24 -10.21 6.49
C SER A 11 -7.59 -10.37 5.77
N ASN A 12 -8.70 -10.40 6.52
CA ASN A 12 -10.07 -10.53 5.99
C ASN A 12 -10.60 -9.23 5.35
N GLU A 13 -9.95 -8.09 5.59
CA GLU A 13 -10.31 -6.79 5.02
C GLU A 13 -9.49 -6.47 3.76
N PHE A 14 -8.56 -7.35 3.36
CA PHE A 14 -7.83 -7.19 2.11
C PHE A 14 -8.75 -7.48 0.92
N HIS A 15 -8.72 -6.59 -0.06
CA HIS A 15 -9.41 -6.74 -1.32
C HIS A 15 -8.47 -7.35 -2.36
N GLU A 16 -8.97 -8.31 -3.13
CA GLU A 16 -8.23 -8.87 -4.26
C GLU A 16 -8.50 -8.06 -5.52
N THR A 17 -7.47 -7.80 -6.30
CA THR A 17 -7.58 -7.19 -7.62
C THR A 17 -6.46 -7.68 -8.51
N THR A 18 -6.57 -7.42 -9.81
CA THR A 18 -5.49 -7.69 -10.75
C THR A 18 -4.83 -6.38 -11.15
N ALA A 19 -3.51 -6.31 -10.98
CA ALA A 19 -2.71 -5.14 -11.30
C ALA A 19 -1.57 -5.51 -12.24
N MET A 20 -1.16 -4.57 -13.08
CA MET A 20 0.00 -4.77 -13.94
C MET A 20 1.28 -4.41 -13.19
N LEU A 21 2.00 -5.42 -12.69
CA LEU A 21 3.28 -5.30 -11.99
C LEU A 21 4.40 -5.75 -12.91
N TYR A 22 5.45 -4.92 -13.09
CA TYR A 22 6.61 -5.24 -13.95
C TYR A 22 6.24 -5.69 -15.38
N GLY A 23 5.16 -5.13 -15.95
CA GLY A 23 4.67 -5.52 -17.27
C GLY A 23 3.95 -6.87 -17.33
N LYS A 24 3.69 -7.53 -16.18
CA LYS A 24 2.87 -8.72 -16.07
C LYS A 24 1.60 -8.42 -15.28
N GLN A 25 0.50 -9.03 -15.69
CA GLN A 25 -0.75 -8.98 -14.94
C GLN A 25 -0.64 -9.94 -13.75
N GLU A 26 -0.60 -9.40 -12.55
CA GLU A 26 -0.45 -10.16 -11.30
C GLU A 26 -1.71 -10.00 -10.45
N SER A 27 -2.12 -11.08 -9.79
CA SER A 27 -3.16 -11.00 -8.76
C SER A 27 -2.52 -10.48 -7.47
N ILE A 28 -3.10 -9.42 -6.93
CA ILE A 28 -2.63 -8.79 -5.72
C ILE A 28 -3.77 -8.69 -4.71
N ARG A 29 -3.41 -8.67 -3.43
CA ARG A 29 -4.30 -8.35 -2.33
C ARG A 29 -3.87 -7.03 -1.75
N TYR A 30 -4.81 -6.13 -1.45
CA TYR A 30 -4.46 -4.86 -0.84
C TYR A 30 -5.45 -4.42 0.23
N TYR A 31 -4.95 -3.65 1.19
CA TYR A 31 -5.75 -3.04 2.26
C TYR A 31 -5.35 -1.58 2.39
N CYS A 32 -6.35 -0.69 2.29
CA CYS A 32 -6.16 0.74 2.44
C CYS A 32 -6.69 1.20 3.79
N THR A 33 -5.87 1.95 4.52
CA THR A 33 -6.28 2.56 5.78
C THR A 33 -5.63 3.94 5.92
N ASN A 34 -6.34 4.89 6.52
CA ASN A 34 -5.75 6.17 6.86
C ASN A 34 -5.36 6.14 8.33
N LEU A 35 -4.12 6.50 8.64
CA LEU A 35 -3.63 6.60 10.02
C LEU A 35 -3.08 8.00 10.27
N LEU A 36 -3.34 8.52 11.46
CA LEU A 36 -2.73 9.76 11.95
C LEU A 36 -1.28 9.48 12.30
N TRP A 37 -0.35 10.12 11.59
CA TRP A 37 1.08 9.99 11.81
C TRP A 37 1.66 11.24 12.46
N GLY A 38 2.56 11.05 13.44
CA GLY A 38 3.27 12.13 14.14
C GLY A 38 2.85 12.31 15.60
N GLN A 39 3.73 12.90 16.41
CA GLN A 39 3.54 13.10 17.85
C GLN A 39 3.00 14.50 18.24
N LYS A 40 2.97 15.47 17.31
CA LYS A 40 2.59 16.87 17.61
C LYS A 40 1.66 17.52 16.58
N LEU A 41 1.86 17.24 15.30
CA LEU A 41 0.99 17.70 14.22
C LEU A 41 0.47 16.44 13.53
N TYR A 42 -0.68 15.94 13.99
CA TYR A 42 -1.26 14.71 13.43
C TYR A 42 -1.54 14.93 11.95
N LYS A 43 -0.70 14.34 11.09
CA LYS A 43 -0.92 14.35 9.65
C LYS A 43 -1.59 13.04 9.29
N GLU A 44 -2.77 13.11 8.70
CA GLU A 44 -3.41 11.92 8.15
C GLU A 44 -2.63 11.46 6.92
N LEU A 45 -2.15 10.21 6.98
CA LEU A 45 -1.48 9.55 5.88
C LEU A 45 -2.30 8.34 5.46
N ARG A 46 -2.39 8.12 4.15
CA ARG A 46 -2.98 6.90 3.60
C ARG A 46 -1.90 5.84 3.50
N PHE A 47 -2.13 4.72 4.19
CA PHE A 47 -1.33 3.51 4.10
C PHE A 47 -2.04 2.52 3.20
N VAL A 48 -1.31 1.97 2.23
CA VAL A 48 -1.78 0.90 1.36
C VAL A 48 -0.86 -0.28 1.57
N LEU A 49 -1.39 -1.30 2.23
CA LEU A 49 -0.72 -2.58 2.41
C LEU A 49 -1.02 -3.42 1.17
N VAL A 50 0.01 -3.98 0.56
CA VAL A 50 -0.10 -4.81 -0.64
C VAL A 50 0.58 -6.14 -0.38
N GLU A 51 -0.06 -7.23 -0.77
CA GLU A 51 0.47 -8.58 -0.71
C GLU A 51 0.34 -9.23 -2.09
N TYR A 52 1.44 -9.77 -2.61
CA TYR A 52 1.49 -10.50 -3.88
C TYR A 52 2.64 -11.50 -3.85
N ASN A 53 2.46 -12.71 -4.38
CA ASN A 53 3.52 -13.74 -4.44
C ASN A 53 4.29 -13.93 -3.10
N ASN A 54 3.58 -13.93 -1.96
CA ASN A 54 4.13 -13.97 -0.58
C ASN A 54 5.03 -12.78 -0.19
N ILE A 55 5.07 -11.73 -1.00
CA ILE A 55 5.76 -10.47 -0.71
C ILE A 55 4.74 -9.50 -0.12
N GLN A 56 5.12 -8.85 0.97
CA GLN A 56 4.34 -7.81 1.63
C GLN A 56 5.02 -6.46 1.45
N CYS A 57 4.27 -5.45 1.02
CA CYS A 57 4.74 -4.09 0.80
C CYS A 57 3.80 -3.10 1.47
N ILE A 58 4.35 -2.02 2.02
CA ILE A 58 3.58 -0.92 2.58
C ILE A 58 3.88 0.32 1.77
N LEU A 59 2.87 0.88 1.14
CA LEU A 59 2.92 2.14 0.43
C LEU A 59 2.32 3.22 1.31
N VAL A 60 2.88 4.42 1.26
CA VAL A 60 2.39 5.57 2.02
C VAL A 60 2.17 6.74 1.08
N SER A 61 1.00 7.37 1.18
CA SER A 61 0.65 8.58 0.46
C SER A 61 0.24 9.67 1.44
N THR A 62 0.74 10.89 1.20
CA THR A 62 0.26 12.11 1.88
C THR A 62 -0.96 12.71 1.19
N ASP A 63 -1.32 12.22 0.00
CA ASP A 63 -2.48 12.67 -0.77
C ASP A 63 -3.66 11.71 -0.52
N LEU A 64 -4.69 12.22 0.15
CA LEU A 64 -5.90 11.49 0.53
C LEU A 64 -6.96 11.46 -0.60
N THR A 65 -6.75 12.21 -1.67
CA THR A 65 -7.68 12.23 -2.82
C THR A 65 -7.36 11.13 -3.83
N LEU A 66 -6.18 10.51 -3.72
CA LEU A 66 -5.74 9.46 -4.61
C LEU A 66 -6.52 8.16 -4.39
N ASP A 67 -7.25 7.73 -5.41
CA ASP A 67 -7.94 6.45 -5.41
C ASP A 67 -6.96 5.29 -5.11
N SER A 68 -7.40 4.31 -4.32
CA SER A 68 -6.60 3.16 -3.91
C SER A 68 -6.00 2.40 -5.10
N ALA A 69 -6.78 2.25 -6.18
CA ALA A 69 -6.30 1.63 -7.41
C ALA A 69 -5.36 2.56 -8.19
N ALA A 70 -5.50 3.88 -8.05
CA ALA A 70 -4.54 4.85 -8.59
C ALA A 70 -3.20 4.80 -7.83
N ILE A 71 -3.18 4.59 -6.51
CA ILE A 71 -1.93 4.42 -5.74
C ILE A 71 -1.20 3.16 -6.21
N ILE A 72 -1.92 2.04 -6.33
CA ILE A 72 -1.37 0.77 -6.84
C ILE A 72 -0.86 0.93 -8.28
N ARG A 73 -1.57 1.66 -9.13
CA ARG A 73 -1.15 1.94 -10.52
C ARG A 73 0.01 2.92 -10.64
N LEU A 74 0.07 3.93 -9.77
CA LEU A 74 1.15 4.93 -9.71
C LEU A 74 2.43 4.30 -9.16
N TYR A 75 2.28 3.35 -8.25
CA TYR A 75 3.29 2.35 -7.93
C TYR A 75 3.28 1.23 -8.97
N ARG A 76 3.37 1.64 -10.24
CA ARG A 76 4.01 0.83 -11.26
C ARG A 76 5.35 0.47 -10.67
N ILE A 77 5.50 -0.78 -10.21
CA ILE A 77 6.78 -1.28 -9.76
C ILE A 77 7.64 -1.48 -11.01
N ASP A 78 7.85 -0.41 -11.77
CA ASP A 78 8.95 -0.27 -12.71
C ASP A 78 10.10 0.29 -11.89
N SER A 79 11.28 -0.23 -12.19
CA SER A 79 12.60 -0.03 -11.57
C SER A 79 13.11 1.43 -11.55
N LYS A 80 12.24 2.44 -11.51
CA LYS A 80 12.59 3.86 -11.61
C LYS A 80 11.68 4.85 -10.86
N SER A 81 10.65 4.42 -10.13
CA SER A 81 9.82 5.35 -9.36
C SER A 81 10.42 5.59 -7.97
N ASN A 82 10.60 6.87 -7.63
CA ASN A 82 11.26 7.38 -6.43
C ASN A 82 10.39 7.18 -5.17
N ALA A 83 10.12 5.93 -4.85
CA ALA A 83 9.37 5.51 -3.69
C ALA A 83 10.32 5.05 -2.58
N SER A 84 10.19 5.63 -1.40
CA SER A 84 10.94 5.18 -0.23
C SER A 84 10.39 3.83 0.24
N PHE A 85 11.05 2.75 -0.19
CA PHE A 85 10.88 1.41 0.35
C PHE A 85 11.29 1.43 1.84
N VAL A 86 10.35 1.14 2.73
CA VAL A 86 10.68 0.84 4.12
C VAL A 86 10.57 -0.68 4.28
N SER A 87 11.73 -1.35 4.16
CA SER A 87 11.92 -2.78 4.47
C SER A 87 11.90 -3.05 5.98
#